data_AF-A0A0E4A0Y1-F1
#
_entry.id   AF-A0A0E4A0Y1-F1
#
_cell.length_a   1.000
_cell.length_b   1.000
_cell.length_c   1.000
_cell.angle_alpha   90.00
_cell.angle_beta   90.00
_cell.angle_gamma   90.00
#
_symmetry.space_group_name_H-M   'P 1'
#
loop_
_entity.id
_entity.type
_entity.pdbx_description
1 polymer ?
#
loop_
_entity_poly.entity_id
_entity_poly.type
_entity_poly.pdbx_seq_one_letter_code
_entity_poly.pdbx_strand_id
1 'polypeptide(L)'
;MTATFFACSKSSQSGAGSQKKLRVSVGEIKEISVPSRGDNSLELIGTSDNQEVVEVSRQQLAPAVDTLKRTGAGPTVFQIKGVTVGTANVTFSAKPMNAAGSGQPLRTYVVQVVAK
;
A
#
# COMPACT_ATOMS: atom_id res chain seq x y z
N MET A 1 -32.34 33.43 -25.14
CA MET A 1 -32.00 32.51 -24.03
C MET A 1 -31.10 31.45 -24.59
N THR A 2 -29.81 31.49 -24.27
CA THR A 2 -28.85 30.48 -24.71
C THR A 2 -27.95 30.19 -23.53
N ALA A 3 -28.20 29.04 -22.90
CA ALA A 3 -27.39 28.51 -21.82
C ALA A 3 -26.29 27.62 -22.41
N THR A 4 -25.04 27.83 -22.01
CA THR A 4 -23.93 26.93 -22.37
C THR A 4 -23.06 26.67 -21.15
N PHE A 5 -23.39 25.55 -20.50
CA PHE A 5 -22.55 24.58 -19.77
C PHE A 5 -21.32 25.05 -18.99
N PHE A 6 -21.44 25.00 -17.65
CA PHE A 6 -20.33 24.83 -16.71
C PHE A 6 -19.61 23.50 -17.00
N ALA A 7 -18.42 23.57 -17.61
CA ALA A 7 -17.50 22.45 -17.69
C ALA A 7 -16.79 22.30 -16.33
N CYS A 8 -17.17 21.29 -15.56
CA CYS A 8 -16.49 20.92 -14.33
C CYS A 8 -15.20 20.17 -14.68
N SER A 9 -14.06 20.83 -14.56
CA SER A 9 -12.72 20.25 -14.72
C SER A 9 -12.42 19.25 -13.59
N LYS A 10 -12.89 18.01 -13.71
CA LYS A 10 -12.38 16.91 -12.88
C LYS A 10 -10.99 16.56 -13.41
N SER A 11 -9.97 17.14 -12.79
CA SER A 11 -8.58 16.70 -12.90
C SER A 11 -8.51 15.21 -12.53
N SER A 12 -8.60 14.37 -13.56
CA SER A 12 -8.38 12.93 -13.45
C SER A 12 -6.88 12.76 -13.34
N GLN A 13 -6.36 12.88 -12.13
CA GLN A 13 -4.97 12.65 -11.82
C GLN A 13 -4.71 11.15 -12.05
N SER A 14 -4.09 10.84 -13.20
CA SER A 14 -3.65 9.50 -13.56
C SER A 14 -2.60 9.02 -12.55
N GLY A 15 -3.05 8.42 -11.46
CA GLY A 15 -2.22 7.69 -10.52
C GLY A 15 -1.88 6.32 -11.09
N ALA A 16 -0.60 6.08 -11.35
CA ALA A 16 -0.09 4.74 -11.59
C ALA A 16 -0.35 3.88 -10.34
N GLY A 17 -1.33 2.98 -10.43
CA GLY A 17 -1.79 2.10 -9.35
C GLY A 17 -3.21 2.43 -8.88
N SER A 18 -4.04 1.41 -8.65
CA SER A 18 -5.40 1.62 -8.15
C SER A 18 -5.36 2.27 -6.76
N GLN A 19 -5.79 3.53 -6.64
CA GLN A 19 -5.86 4.23 -5.36
C GLN A 19 -7.08 3.79 -4.56
N LYS A 20 -6.88 3.28 -3.34
CA LYS A 20 -7.97 2.81 -2.46
C LYS A 20 -8.02 3.62 -1.17
N LYS A 21 -9.20 3.98 -0.70
CA LYS A 21 -9.35 4.64 0.61
C LYS A 21 -9.36 3.59 1.72
N LEU A 22 -8.67 3.88 2.81
CA LEU A 22 -8.63 3.06 4.02
C LEU A 22 -8.88 3.95 5.24
N ARG A 23 -9.76 3.53 6.13
CA ARG A 23 -9.96 4.18 7.43
C ARG A 23 -9.43 3.27 8.53
N VAL A 24 -8.67 3.86 9.45
CA VAL A 24 -7.99 3.21 10.58
C VAL A 24 -8.09 4.14 11.80
N SER A 25 -8.22 3.59 12.99
CA SER A 25 -8.21 4.38 14.23
C SER A 25 -6.79 4.55 14.77
N VAL A 26 -6.54 5.57 15.58
CA VAL A 26 -5.25 5.70 16.30
C VAL A 26 -5.00 4.43 17.13
N GLY A 27 -3.85 3.80 16.94
CA GLY A 27 -3.45 2.54 17.57
C GLY A 27 -4.07 1.28 16.95
N GLU A 28 -4.96 1.39 15.96
CA GLU A 28 -5.48 0.24 15.22
C GLU A 28 -4.44 -0.22 14.20
N ILE A 29 -4.32 -1.55 14.05
CA ILE A 29 -3.47 -2.19 13.04
C ILE A 29 -4.38 -2.88 12.02
N LYS A 30 -4.15 -2.59 10.74
CA LYS A 30 -4.88 -3.17 9.62
C LYS A 30 -3.95 -3.95 8.73
N GLU A 31 -4.29 -5.21 8.50
CA GLU A 31 -3.52 -6.08 7.61
C GLU A 31 -4.00 -5.92 6.16
N ILE A 32 -3.04 -5.73 5.26
CA ILE A 32 -3.25 -5.63 3.82
C ILE A 32 -2.42 -6.71 3.14
N SER A 33 -3.11 -7.67 2.55
CA SER A 33 -2.50 -8.68 1.68
C SER A 33 -2.31 -8.10 0.29
N VAL A 34 -1.06 -8.04 -0.15
CA VAL A 34 -0.70 -7.65 -1.52
C VAL A 34 -0.25 -8.91 -2.26
N PRO A 35 -0.84 -9.23 -3.42
CA PRO A 35 -0.43 -10.40 -4.18
C PRO A 35 1.03 -10.25 -4.61
N SER A 36 1.86 -11.24 -4.25
CA SER A 36 3.21 -11.40 -4.78
C SER A 36 3.13 -12.20 -6.07
N ARG A 37 3.86 -11.81 -7.12
CA ARG A 37 3.85 -12.56 -8.40
C ARG A 37 4.60 -13.88 -8.33
N GLY A 38 5.25 -14.21 -7.23
CA GLY A 38 5.90 -15.50 -6.99
C GLY A 38 7.08 -15.84 -7.87
N ASP A 39 7.47 -14.92 -8.72
CA ASP A 39 8.85 -14.77 -9.11
C ASP A 39 9.61 -14.16 -7.92
N ASN A 40 10.51 -14.91 -7.30
CA ASN A 40 11.44 -14.39 -6.27
C ASN A 40 12.40 -13.30 -6.81
N SER A 41 12.12 -12.72 -7.97
CA SER A 41 12.88 -11.65 -8.61
C SER A 41 12.49 -10.26 -8.08
N LEU A 42 11.26 -10.11 -7.58
CA LEU A 42 10.70 -8.85 -7.11
C LEU A 42 10.45 -8.90 -5.60
N GLU A 43 10.98 -7.92 -4.89
CA GLU A 43 10.63 -7.61 -3.51
C GLU A 43 9.48 -6.62 -3.46
N LEU A 44 8.55 -6.86 -2.54
CA LEU A 44 7.45 -5.96 -2.28
C LEU A 44 7.78 -5.03 -1.10
N ILE A 45 7.63 -3.73 -1.30
CA ILE A 45 7.95 -2.71 -0.31
C ILE A 45 6.69 -1.89 -0.04
N GLY A 46 6.43 -1.57 1.23
CA GLY A 46 5.38 -0.65 1.66
C GLY A 46 6.00 0.61 2.23
N THR A 47 5.64 1.77 1.69
CA THR A 47 6.15 3.08 2.14
C THR A 47 4.99 4.01 2.47
N SER A 48 5.06 4.69 3.61
CA SER A 48 4.17 5.80 3.97
C SER A 48 4.82 7.13 3.56
N ASP A 49 4.05 8.07 3.03
CA ASP A 49 4.49 9.45 2.80
C ASP A 49 4.57 10.28 4.11
N ASN A 50 3.93 9.82 5.18
CA ASN A 50 4.00 10.43 6.51
C ASN A 50 3.94 9.36 7.62
N GLN A 51 5.12 9.06 8.18
CA GLN A 51 5.27 8.04 9.24
C GLN A 51 4.76 8.51 10.61
N GLU A 52 4.60 9.81 10.85
CA GLU A 52 4.03 10.36 12.09
C GLU A 52 2.51 10.11 12.17
N VAL A 53 1.87 9.93 11.02
CA VAL A 53 0.43 9.63 10.91
C VAL A 53 0.20 8.13 10.75
N VAL A 54 0.96 7.46 9.87
CA VAL A 54 0.79 6.04 9.55
C VAL A 54 2.13 5.31 9.49
N GLU A 55 2.25 4.27 10.30
CA GLU A 55 3.37 3.33 10.28
C GLU A 55 3.01 2.14 9.40
N VAL A 56 3.96 1.71 8.55
CA VAL A 56 3.80 0.56 7.65
C VAL A 56 4.92 -0.43 7.93
N SER A 57 4.55 -1.65 8.27
CA SER A 57 5.48 -2.74 8.49
C SER A 57 5.13 -3.94 7.61
N ARG A 58 6.14 -4.70 7.20
CA ARG A 58 5.93 -5.97 6.52
C ARG A 58 5.85 -7.05 7.58
N GLN A 59 4.80 -7.87 7.56
CA GLN A 59 4.75 -9.04 8.42
C GLN A 59 5.75 -10.06 7.88
N GLN A 60 6.87 -10.21 8.59
CA GLN A 60 7.84 -11.26 8.28
C GLN A 60 7.23 -12.59 8.73
N LEU A 61 6.53 -13.26 7.81
CA LEU A 61 6.11 -14.64 8.01
C LEU A 61 7.36 -15.44 8.37
N ALA A 62 7.34 -16.08 9.55
CA ALA A 62 8.41 -16.98 9.97
C ALA A 62 8.70 -17.97 8.83
N PRO A 63 9.98 -18.28 8.52
CA PRO A 63 10.30 -19.23 7.48
C PRO A 63 9.53 -20.51 7.79
N ALA A 64 8.68 -20.93 6.85
CA ALA A 64 7.89 -22.14 7.01
C ALA A 64 8.84 -23.27 7.43
N VAL A 65 8.60 -23.83 8.62
CA VAL A 65 9.33 -24.99 9.12
C VAL A 65 9.30 -26.07 8.06
N ASP A 66 10.49 -26.54 7.74
CA ASP A 66 10.90 -27.47 6.70
C ASP A 66 9.91 -28.62 6.47
N THR A 67 8.89 -28.37 5.64
CA THR A 67 7.96 -29.37 5.13
C THR A 67 7.84 -29.15 3.63
N LEU A 68 8.75 -29.79 2.90
CA LEU A 68 8.61 -30.27 1.53
C LEU A 68 7.80 -29.38 0.56
N LYS A 69 8.55 -28.77 -0.37
CA LYS A 69 8.11 -28.00 -1.55
C LYS A 69 7.71 -26.56 -1.25
N ARG A 70 8.70 -25.67 -1.41
CA ARG A 70 8.49 -24.23 -1.66
C ARG A 70 7.78 -24.07 -3.01
N THR A 71 6.49 -24.34 -3.05
CA THR A 71 5.64 -24.05 -4.20
C THR A 71 4.75 -22.88 -3.81
N GLY A 72 5.02 -21.72 -4.41
CA GLY A 72 4.10 -20.59 -4.42
C GLY A 72 4.45 -19.51 -3.40
N ALA A 73 4.83 -18.35 -3.91
CA ALA A 73 4.80 -17.14 -3.11
C ALA A 73 3.37 -16.84 -2.69
N GLY A 74 3.10 -17.01 -1.40
CA GLY A 74 1.89 -16.49 -0.80
C GLY A 74 1.82 -14.97 -0.93
N PRO A 75 0.62 -14.38 -0.75
CA PRO A 75 0.47 -12.94 -0.66
C PRO A 75 1.40 -12.39 0.44
N THR A 76 2.06 -11.26 0.16
CA THR A 76 2.83 -10.55 1.19
C THR A 76 1.87 -9.71 2.01
N VAL A 77 1.89 -9.89 3.33
CA VAL A 77 1.03 -9.15 4.26
C VAL A 77 1.80 -7.95 4.81
N PHE A 78 1.17 -6.78 4.74
CA PHE A 78 1.64 -5.56 5.39
C PHE A 78 0.68 -5.16 6.49
N GLN A 79 1.23 -4.62 7.57
CA GLN A 79 0.48 -4.04 8.67
C GLN A 79 0.55 -2.52 8.54
N ILE A 80 -0.61 -1.89 8.48
CA ILE A 80 -0.80 -0.44 8.49
C ILE A 80 -1.32 -0.06 9.86
N LYS A 81 -0.54 0.72 10.60
CA LYS A 81 -0.89 1.16 11.96
C LYS A 81 -1.16 2.66 11.97
N GLY A 82 -2.32 3.05 12.51
CA GLY A 82 -2.62 4.46 12.77
C GLY A 82 -1.79 4.97 13.95
N VAL A 83 -0.96 5.98 13.75
CA VAL A 83 -0.12 6.57 14.80
C VAL A 83 -0.79 7.81 15.36
N THR A 84 -1.15 8.75 14.49
CA THR A 84 -1.75 10.05 14.85
C THR A 84 -2.90 10.37 13.91
N VAL A 85 -3.89 11.12 14.38
CA VAL A 85 -5.01 11.57 13.53
C VAL A 85 -4.47 12.37 12.34
N GLY A 86 -4.94 12.04 11.15
CA GLY A 86 -4.46 12.66 9.91
C GLY A 86 -4.78 11.85 8.67
N THR A 87 -4.16 12.20 7.56
CA THR A 87 -4.25 11.44 6.31
C THR A 87 -2.85 11.26 5.72
N ALA A 88 -2.53 10.04 5.31
CA ALA A 88 -1.25 9.68 4.71
C ALA A 88 -1.47 8.70 3.55
N ASN A 89 -0.60 8.73 2.55
CA ASN A 89 -0.58 7.77 1.47
C ASN A 89 0.40 6.64 1.78
N VAL A 90 -0.11 5.42 1.74
CA VAL A 90 0.70 4.20 1.80
C VAL A 90 0.80 3.61 0.41
N THR A 91 2.00 3.59 -0.15
CA THR A 91 2.28 3.03 -1.48
C THR A 91 2.99 1.70 -1.34
N PHE A 92 2.44 0.67 -1.97
CA PHE A 92 3.05 -0.63 -2.16
C PHE A 92 3.69 -0.69 -3.53
N SER A 93 4.98 -0.96 -3.60
CA SER A 93 5.74 -1.08 -4.83
C SER A 93 6.42 -2.44 -4.96
N ALA A 94 6.57 -2.89 -6.20
CA ALA A 94 7.42 -4.02 -6.54
C ALA A 94 8.76 -3.51 -7.04
N LYS A 95 9.83 -3.99 -6.44
CA LYS A 95 11.19 -3.60 -6.74
C LYS A 95 12.02 -4.84 -7.03
N PRO A 96 12.78 -4.90 -8.15
CA PRO A 96 13.76 -5.96 -8.34
C PRO A 96 14.78 -5.95 -7.20
N MET A 97 15.11 -7.13 -6.65
CA MET A 97 16.00 -7.23 -5.48
C MET A 97 17.37 -6.56 -5.69
N ASN A 98 17.82 -6.48 -6.95
CA ASN A 98 19.13 -5.93 -7.32
C ASN A 98 19.06 -4.48 -7.86
N ALA A 99 17.88 -3.84 -7.88
CA ALA A 99 17.74 -2.49 -8.40
C ALA A 99 17.89 -1.43 -7.29
N ALA A 100 18.40 -0.24 -7.62
CA ALA A 100 18.30 0.94 -6.76
C ALA A 100 16.98 1.68 -7.02
N GLY A 101 16.43 2.35 -6.00
CA GLY A 101 15.17 3.14 -6.11
C GLY A 101 13.95 2.51 -5.43
N SER A 102 12.80 3.19 -5.55
CA SER A 102 11.52 2.88 -4.88
C SER A 102 10.69 1.79 -5.57
N GLY A 103 11.11 1.29 -6.73
CA GLY A 103 10.40 0.27 -7.50
C GLY A 103 9.18 0.82 -8.26
N GLN A 104 8.41 -0.09 -8.86
CA GLN A 104 7.19 0.22 -9.59
C GLN A 104 5.99 0.20 -8.62
N PRO A 105 5.20 1.28 -8.51
CA PRO A 105 4.03 1.31 -7.64
C PRO A 105 2.96 0.33 -8.14
N LEU A 106 2.48 -0.54 -7.26
CA LEU A 106 1.42 -1.50 -7.53
C LEU A 106 0.07 -1.02 -7.03
N ARG A 107 0.06 -0.46 -5.82
CA ARG A 107 -1.17 -0.05 -5.14
C ARG A 107 -0.88 1.04 -4.14
N THR A 108 -1.71 2.08 -4.15
CA THR A 108 -1.63 3.17 -3.17
C THR A 108 -2.91 3.20 -2.35
N TYR A 109 -2.77 3.36 -1.05
CA TYR A 109 -3.87 3.58 -0.13
C TYR A 109 -3.82 4.99 0.41
N VAL A 110 -4.93 5.70 0.33
CA VAL A 110 -5.14 6.93 1.10
C VAL A 110 -5.69 6.50 2.44
N VAL A 111 -4.83 6.53 3.46
CA VAL A 111 -5.15 6.11 4.82
C VAL A 111 -5.59 7.32 5.63
N GLN A 112 -6.85 7.32 6.06
CA GLN A 112 -7.40 8.29 6.99
C GLN A 112 -7.35 7.71 8.41
N VAL A 113 -6.56 8.34 9.27
CA VAL A 113 -6.47 7.98 10.68
C VAL A 113 -7.43 8.85 11.47
N VAL A 114 -8.33 8.21 12.22
CA VAL A 114 -9.33 8.88 13.06
C VAL A 114 -9.09 8.60 14.53
N ALA A 115 -9.58 9.49 15.40
CA ALA A 115 -9.65 9.20 16.83
C ALA A 115 -10.55 7.97 17.08
N LYS A 116 -10.27 7.25 18.17
CA LYS A 116 -11.10 6.14 18.64
C LYS A 116 -12.49 6.59 19.07
#